data_AF-A0A8S3VD40-F1
#
_entry.id   AF-A0A8S3VD40-F1
#
_cell.length_a   1.000
_cell.length_b   1.000
_cell.length_c   1.000
_cell.angle_alpha   90.00
_cell.angle_beta   90.00
_cell.angle_gamma   90.00
#
_symmetry.space_group_name_H-M   'P 1'
#
loop_
_entity.id
_entity.type
_entity.pdbx_description
1 polymer ?
#
loop_
_entity_poly.entity_id
_entity_poly.type
_entity_poly.pdbx_seq_one_letter_code
_entity_poly.pdbx_strand_id
1 'polypeptide(L)'
;MIMSILAVPEEKLSKTGASVQLSPYERKLLKELCYILTPFEDATIMVQKDKSVSASLVVLIYMGLTHQINELSVTYNNKLVQTLKLSLEKRLGGSMSDDNFSLAAMLDPTIKLRWCNSSDSMEMENKLLLNAKKYISSIHVDSESCDTDDSPPQKSLELTHQHQEFLVS
;
A
#
# COMPACT_ATOMS: atom_id res chain seq x y z
N MET A 1 -24.59 8.75 1.67
CA MET A 1 -26.04 9.07 1.57
C MET A 1 -26.79 8.90 2.89
N ILE A 2 -26.66 7.76 3.60
CA ILE A 2 -27.38 7.52 4.87
C ILE A 2 -27.04 8.56 5.95
N MET A 3 -25.76 8.95 6.06
CA MET A 3 -25.31 10.01 6.98
C MET A 3 -26.02 11.36 6.75
N SER A 4 -26.28 11.76 5.49
CA SER A 4 -27.00 13.00 5.20
C SER A 4 -28.45 12.96 5.69
N ILE A 5 -29.11 11.80 5.65
CA ILE A 5 -30.49 11.62 6.14
C ILE A 5 -30.50 11.62 7.68
N LEU A 6 -29.46 11.04 8.31
CA LEU A 6 -29.26 11.09 9.76
C LEU A 6 -28.82 12.46 10.30
N ALA A 7 -28.36 13.37 9.44
CA ALA A 7 -28.00 14.74 9.80
C ALA A 7 -29.22 15.68 9.82
N VAL A 8 -30.32 15.33 9.15
CA VAL A 8 -31.53 16.16 9.12
C VAL A 8 -32.19 16.19 10.51
N PRO A 9 -32.59 17.35 11.06
CA PRO A 9 -33.31 17.40 12.33
C PRO A 9 -34.63 16.61 12.28
N GLU A 10 -34.97 15.93 13.37
CA GLU A 10 -36.18 15.09 13.49
C GLU A 10 -37.46 15.90 13.22
N GLU A 11 -37.47 17.17 13.61
CA GLU A 11 -38.53 18.16 13.35
C GLU A 11 -38.79 18.45 11.87
N LYS A 12 -37.79 18.24 11.01
CA LYS A 12 -37.93 18.42 9.56
C LYS A 12 -38.38 17.13 8.87
N LEU A 13 -38.03 15.98 9.44
CA LEU A 13 -38.44 14.65 8.96
C LEU A 13 -39.91 14.35 9.29
N SER A 14 -40.41 14.76 10.46
CA SER A 14 -41.83 14.60 10.82
C SER A 14 -42.77 15.45 9.97
N LYS A 15 -42.25 16.51 9.33
CA LYS A 15 -42.99 17.37 8.39
C LYS A 15 -42.98 16.84 6.95
N THR A 16 -42.08 15.92 6.63
CA THR A 16 -42.16 15.17 5.38
C THR A 16 -43.15 14.03 5.61
N GLY A 17 -44.26 13.98 4.87
CA GLY A 17 -45.31 12.96 5.00
C GLY A 17 -44.87 11.54 4.60
N ALA A 18 -43.64 11.14 4.94
CA ALA A 18 -43.09 9.82 4.72
C ALA A 18 -43.84 8.80 5.58
N SER A 19 -44.29 7.72 4.95
CA SER A 19 -45.11 6.68 5.59
C SER A 19 -44.34 5.83 6.60
N VAL A 20 -43.01 5.95 6.67
CA VAL A 20 -42.14 5.22 7.57
C VAL A 20 -41.24 6.24 8.27
N GLN A 21 -41.47 6.45 9.57
CA GLN A 21 -40.61 7.26 10.42
C GLN A 21 -39.73 6.34 11.25
N LEU A 22 -38.42 6.58 11.24
CA LEU A 22 -37.49 5.87 12.11
C LEU A 22 -37.73 6.29 13.56
N SER A 23 -37.86 5.31 14.44
CA SER A 23 -37.89 5.55 15.88
C SER A 23 -36.58 6.21 16.33
N PRO A 24 -36.60 7.05 17.41
CA PRO A 24 -35.38 7.61 17.99
C PRO A 24 -34.31 6.55 18.30
N TYR A 25 -34.75 5.35 18.69
CA TYR A 25 -33.88 4.21 18.94
C TYR A 25 -33.23 3.69 17.65
N GLU A 26 -34.00 3.48 16.59
CA GLU A 26 -33.48 3.02 15.29
C GLU A 26 -32.51 4.03 14.70
N ARG A 27 -32.78 5.32 14.91
CA ARG A 27 -31.91 6.41 14.48
C ARG A 27 -30.58 6.41 15.23
N LYS A 28 -30.60 6.15 16.54
CA LYS A 28 -29.39 6.00 17.35
C LYS A 28 -28.58 4.78 16.90
N LEU A 29 -29.24 3.63 16.71
CA LEU A 29 -28.61 2.41 16.21
C LEU A 29 -27.96 2.62 14.83
N LEU A 30 -28.63 3.34 13.93
CA LEU A 30 -28.10 3.62 12.59
C LEU A 30 -26.89 4.56 12.66
N LYS A 31 -26.87 5.54 13.58
CA LYS A 31 -25.69 6.38 13.82
C LYS A 31 -24.51 5.57 14.35
N GLU A 32 -24.75 4.68 15.32
CA GLU A 32 -23.72 3.79 15.85
C GLU A 32 -23.17 2.87 14.75
N LEU A 33 -24.05 2.29 13.93
CA LEU A 33 -23.65 1.46 12.79
C LEU A 33 -22.78 2.25 11.81
N CYS A 34 -23.21 3.45 11.42
CA CYS A 34 -22.44 4.25 10.50
C CYS A 34 -21.09 4.66 11.10
N TYR A 35 -21.02 4.97 12.40
CA TYR A 35 -19.75 5.26 13.09
C TYR A 35 -18.79 4.07 13.07
N ILE A 36 -19.30 2.85 13.30
CA ILE A 36 -18.50 1.62 13.24
C ILE A 36 -17.97 1.36 11.82
N LEU A 37 -18.71 1.78 10.78
CA LEU A 37 -18.35 1.56 9.38
C LEU A 37 -17.47 2.66 8.76
N THR A 38 -17.43 3.87 9.33
CA THR A 38 -16.54 4.97 8.92
C THR A 38 -15.10 4.52 8.61
N PRO A 39 -14.40 3.77 9.48
CA PRO A 39 -13.01 3.36 9.19
C PRO A 39 -12.88 2.51 7.91
N PHE A 40 -13.90 1.72 7.57
CA PHE A 40 -13.93 0.93 6.34
C PHE A 40 -14.25 1.79 5.11
N GLU A 41 -15.07 2.83 5.28
CA GLU A 41 -15.32 3.83 4.22
C GLU A 41 -14.02 4.56 3.89
N ASP A 42 -13.30 5.06 4.90
CA ASP A 42 -12.02 5.75 4.73
C ASP A 42 -10.98 4.85 4.04
N ALA A 43 -10.86 3.60 4.48
CA ALA A 43 -9.97 2.63 3.83
C ALA A 43 -10.37 2.37 2.37
N THR A 44 -11.67 2.28 2.08
CA THR A 44 -12.16 2.08 0.70
C THR A 44 -11.86 3.28 -0.18
N ILE A 45 -12.08 4.50 0.33
CA ILE A 45 -11.75 5.75 -0.38
C ILE A 45 -10.25 5.81 -0.66
N MET A 46 -9.42 5.44 0.31
CA MET A 46 -7.96 5.43 0.15
C MET A 46 -7.51 4.48 -0.97
N VAL A 47 -8.08 3.27 -1.03
CA VAL A 47 -7.79 2.28 -2.09
C VAL A 47 -8.28 2.76 -3.46
N GLN A 48 -9.48 3.37 -3.52
CA GLN A 48 -10.09 3.80 -4.77
C GLN A 48 -9.46 5.07 -5.35
N LYS A 49 -8.83 5.90 -4.51
CA LYS A 49 -8.20 7.15 -4.93
C LYS A 49 -6.98 6.92 -5.81
N ASP A 50 -6.27 5.80 -5.62
CA ASP A 50 -5.09 5.46 -6.41
C ASP A 50 -5.45 4.60 -7.63
N LYS A 51 -4.78 4.87 -8.75
CA LYS A 51 -4.92 4.09 -10.00
C LYS A 51 -4.31 2.69 -9.89
N SER A 52 -3.40 2.49 -8.94
CA SER A 52 -2.73 1.22 -8.65
C SER A 52 -2.61 1.05 -7.15
N VAL A 53 -3.21 -0.01 -6.61
CA VAL A 53 -3.14 -0.32 -5.19
C VAL A 53 -1.78 -0.97 -4.91
N SER A 54 -0.89 -0.25 -4.23
CA SER A 54 0.41 -0.79 -3.82
C SER A 54 0.23 -1.90 -2.77
N ALA A 55 1.04 -2.95 -2.85
CA ALA A 55 1.05 -4.02 -1.84
C ALA A 55 1.37 -3.47 -0.42
N SER A 56 2.17 -2.40 -0.34
CA SER A 56 2.45 -1.68 0.92
C SER A 56 1.17 -1.08 1.54
N LEU A 57 0.26 -0.57 0.72
CA LEU A 57 -1.00 0.04 1.17
C LEU A 57 -1.92 -0.99 1.84
N VAL A 58 -1.89 -2.24 1.39
CA VAL A 58 -2.68 -3.33 1.99
C VAL A 58 -2.27 -3.58 3.44
N VAL A 59 -0.97 -3.58 3.72
CA VAL A 59 -0.42 -3.70 5.08
C VAL A 59 -0.88 -2.53 5.95
N LEU A 60 -0.80 -1.30 5.43
CA LEU A 60 -1.25 -0.09 6.13
C LEU A 60 -2.73 -0.15 6.49
N ILE A 61 -3.58 -0.56 5.54
CA ILE A 61 -5.02 -0.68 5.72
C ILE A 61 -5.35 -1.73 6.78
N TYR A 62 -4.74 -2.90 6.68
CA TYR A 62 -4.98 -3.97 7.63
C TYR A 62 -4.67 -3.53 9.06
N MET A 63 -3.54 -2.85 9.25
CA MET A 63 -3.16 -2.32 10.56
C MET A 63 -4.10 -1.23 11.06
N GLY A 64 -4.39 -0.23 10.22
CA GLY A 64 -5.25 0.89 10.58
C GLY A 64 -6.64 0.40 10.99
N LEU A 65 -7.22 -0.51 10.19
CA LEU A 65 -8.50 -1.14 10.49
C LEU A 65 -8.43 -2.01 11.75
N THR A 66 -7.36 -2.77 11.97
CA THR A 66 -7.21 -3.59 13.17
C THR A 66 -7.14 -2.72 14.43
N HIS A 67 -6.40 -1.61 14.37
CA HIS A 67 -6.32 -0.65 15.47
C HIS A 67 -7.68 -0.02 15.77
N GLN A 68 -8.34 0.52 14.73
CA GLN A 68 -9.65 1.15 14.88
C GLN A 68 -10.74 0.18 15.35
N ILE A 69 -10.73 -1.08 14.87
CA ILE A 69 -11.66 -2.12 15.36
C ILE A 69 -11.41 -2.46 16.82
N ASN A 70 -10.15 -2.50 17.26
CA ASN A 70 -9.84 -2.76 18.67
C ASN A 70 -10.32 -1.59 19.55
N GLU A 71 -10.18 -0.34 19.13
CA GLU A 71 -10.74 0.83 19.83
C GLU A 71 -12.29 0.79 19.85
N LEU A 72 -12.90 0.43 18.72
CA LEU A 72 -14.35 0.25 18.62
C LEU A 72 -14.85 -0.90 19.48
N SER A 73 -14.06 -1.97 19.67
CA SER A 73 -14.42 -3.10 20.52
C SER A 73 -14.45 -2.73 22.01
N VAL A 74 -13.67 -1.73 22.43
CA VAL A 74 -13.71 -1.20 23.80
C VAL A 74 -14.98 -0.38 24.01
N THR A 75 -15.40 0.38 23.01
CA THR A 75 -16.56 1.29 23.08
C THR A 75 -17.89 0.58 22.83
N TYR A 76 -17.92 -0.33 21.85
CA TYR A 76 -19.08 -1.04 21.37
C TYR A 76 -18.80 -2.55 21.39
N ASN A 77 -19.08 -3.19 22.53
CA ASN A 77 -18.96 -4.64 22.67
C ASN A 77 -20.16 -5.36 22.02
N ASN A 78 -20.28 -5.26 20.70
CA ASN A 78 -21.34 -5.85 19.90
C ASN A 78 -20.78 -6.97 18.99
N LYS A 79 -21.60 -8.02 18.77
CA LYS A 79 -21.35 -9.10 17.80
C LYS A 79 -20.94 -8.58 16.42
N LEU A 80 -21.42 -7.41 16.01
CA LEU A 80 -21.04 -6.79 14.73
C LEU A 80 -19.54 -6.47 14.68
N VAL A 81 -18.98 -5.85 15.72
CA VAL A 81 -17.55 -5.49 15.77
C VAL A 81 -16.68 -6.75 15.78
N GLN A 82 -17.09 -7.78 16.54
CA GLN A 82 -16.41 -9.07 16.54
C GLN A 82 -16.44 -9.75 15.16
N THR A 83 -17.59 -9.71 14.48
CA THR A 83 -17.73 -10.29 13.14
C THR A 83 -16.89 -9.53 12.11
N LEU A 84 -16.82 -8.21 12.22
CA LEU A 84 -15.95 -7.38 11.38
C LEU A 84 -14.47 -7.70 11.62
N LYS A 85 -14.05 -7.87 12.87
CA LYS A 85 -12.69 -8.30 13.22
C LYS A 85 -12.33 -9.64 12.58
N LEU A 86 -13.17 -10.65 12.76
CA LEU A 86 -12.96 -11.97 12.16
C LEU A 86 -12.93 -11.93 10.64
N SER A 87 -13.80 -11.11 10.02
CA SER A 87 -13.82 -10.93 8.57
C SER A 87 -12.54 -10.25 8.06
N LEU A 88 -12.03 -9.27 8.82
CA LEU A 88 -10.78 -8.59 8.51
C LEU A 88 -9.59 -9.56 8.55
N GLU A 89 -9.46 -10.32 9.64
CA GLU A 89 -8.41 -11.33 9.80
C GLU A 89 -8.51 -12.42 8.71
N LYS A 90 -9.73 -12.88 8.39
CA LYS A 90 -9.93 -13.89 7.35
C LYS A 90 -9.52 -13.43 5.96
N ARG A 91 -9.78 -12.17 5.59
CA ARG A 91 -9.55 -11.66 4.23
C ARG A 91 -8.16 -11.06 4.05
N LEU A 92 -7.67 -10.36 5.06
CA LEU A 92 -6.42 -9.59 4.99
C LEU A 92 -5.32 -10.17 5.88
N GLY A 93 -5.62 -11.04 6.85
CA GLY A 93 -4.60 -11.67 7.70
C GLY A 93 -3.58 -12.48 6.90
N GLY A 94 -4.01 -13.16 5.83
CA GLY A 94 -3.09 -13.90 4.95
C GLY A 94 -2.08 -12.99 4.23
N SER A 95 -2.45 -11.74 3.93
CA SER A 95 -1.54 -10.80 3.26
C SER A 95 -0.35 -10.39 4.14
N MET A 96 -0.47 -10.50 5.46
CA MET A 96 0.66 -10.29 6.39
C MET A 96 1.62 -11.49 6.43
N SER A 97 1.16 -12.69 6.07
CA SER A 97 2.00 -13.89 6.01
C SER A 97 2.86 -13.94 4.75
N ASP A 98 2.46 -13.23 3.70
CA ASP A 98 3.16 -13.19 2.43
C ASP A 98 4.37 -12.25 2.48
N ASP A 99 5.56 -12.79 2.19
CA ASP A 99 6.82 -12.04 2.20
C ASP A 99 6.83 -10.85 1.22
N ASN A 100 6.02 -10.90 0.15
CA ASN A 100 5.95 -9.83 -0.85
C ASN A 100 5.28 -8.55 -0.31
N PHE A 101 4.19 -8.69 0.43
CA PHE A 101 3.51 -7.54 1.05
C PHE A 101 4.36 -6.94 2.16
N SER A 102 4.96 -7.83 2.94
CA SER A 102 5.98 -7.53 3.95
C SER A 102 7.12 -6.70 3.36
N LEU A 103 7.77 -7.18 2.29
CA LEU A 103 8.87 -6.48 1.64
C LEU A 103 8.42 -5.15 1.02
N ALA A 104 7.25 -5.11 0.38
CA ALA A 104 6.71 -3.89 -0.19
C ALA A 104 6.46 -2.82 0.88
N ALA A 105 5.94 -3.20 2.05
CA ALA A 105 5.74 -2.28 3.17
C ALA A 105 7.06 -1.78 3.77
N MET A 106 8.11 -2.62 3.79
CA MET A 106 9.45 -2.20 4.22
C MET A 106 10.10 -1.19 3.28
N LEU A 107 9.88 -1.35 1.96
CA LEU A 107 10.41 -0.45 0.94
C LEU A 107 9.61 0.86 0.85
N ASP A 108 8.44 0.94 1.48
CA ASP A 108 7.62 2.14 1.49
C ASP A 108 8.09 3.12 2.58
N PRO A 109 8.60 4.32 2.20
CA PRO A 109 9.13 5.29 3.14
C PRO A 109 8.05 5.89 4.06
N THR A 110 6.77 5.79 3.70
CA THR A 110 5.65 6.32 4.49
C THR A 110 5.25 5.40 5.63
N ILE A 111 5.50 4.09 5.49
CA ILE A 111 5.08 3.04 6.43
C ILE A 111 6.23 2.70 7.39
N LYS A 112 7.47 2.66 6.89
CA LYS A 112 8.68 2.23 7.65
C LYS A 112 8.45 0.89 8.35
N LEU A 113 9.21 0.61 9.42
CA LEU A 113 9.05 -0.55 10.31
C LEU A 113 8.00 -0.31 11.43
N ARG A 114 7.13 0.71 11.31
CA ARG A 114 6.16 1.04 12.39
C ARG A 114 5.12 -0.05 12.65
N TRP A 115 5.14 -1.08 11.82
CA TRP A 115 4.21 -2.19 11.85
C TRP A 115 4.78 -3.49 12.38
N CYS A 116 6.10 -3.59 12.47
CA CYS A 116 6.76 -4.69 13.16
C CYS A 116 6.82 -4.42 14.65
N ASN A 117 6.59 -5.45 15.46
CA ASN A 117 6.99 -5.40 16.85
C ASN A 117 8.53 -5.40 16.94
N SER A 118 9.08 -5.02 18.08
CA SER A 118 10.55 -4.96 18.27
C SER A 118 11.25 -6.31 18.03
N SER A 119 10.57 -7.44 18.25
CA SER A 119 11.05 -8.78 17.90
C SER A 119 11.14 -9.02 16.40
N ASP A 120 10.16 -8.51 15.66
CA ASP A 120 9.95 -8.82 14.25
C ASP A 120 10.81 -7.92 13.36
N SER A 121 11.19 -6.74 13.87
CA SER A 121 12.03 -5.76 13.18
C SER A 121 13.40 -6.34 12.78
N MET A 122 14.05 -7.11 13.67
CA MET A 122 15.35 -7.73 13.38
C MET A 122 15.25 -8.85 12.35
N GLU A 123 14.20 -9.66 12.39
CA GLU A 123 13.97 -10.69 11.38
C GLU A 123 13.75 -10.06 10.01
N MET A 124 13.01 -8.95 9.98
CA MET A 124 12.71 -8.25 8.75
C MET A 124 13.90 -7.54 8.14
N GLU A 125 14.74 -6.88 8.94
CA GLU A 125 16.00 -6.31 8.48
C GLU A 125 16.91 -7.38 7.86
N ASN A 126 16.98 -8.57 8.47
CA ASN A 126 17.71 -9.70 7.91
C ASN A 126 17.12 -10.19 6.57
N LYS A 127 15.78 -10.27 6.45
CA LYS A 127 15.11 -10.59 5.17
C LYS A 127 15.42 -9.55 4.09
N LEU A 128 15.46 -8.26 4.44
CA LEU A 128 15.79 -7.18 3.51
C LEU A 128 17.25 -7.31 3.02
N LEU A 129 18.19 -7.52 3.96
CA LEU A 129 19.61 -7.70 3.65
C LEU A 129 19.86 -8.93 2.77
N LEU A 130 19.16 -10.05 3.03
CA LEU A 130 19.28 -11.27 2.24
C LEU A 130 18.78 -11.05 0.80
N ASN A 131 17.62 -10.42 0.65
CA ASN A 131 17.08 -10.09 -0.67
C ASN A 131 17.98 -9.11 -1.42
N ALA A 132 18.48 -8.06 -0.76
CA ALA A 132 19.43 -7.13 -1.35
C ALA A 132 20.71 -7.83 -1.83
N LYS A 133 21.29 -8.72 -1.01
CA LYS A 133 22.46 -9.53 -1.39
C LYS A 133 22.18 -10.42 -2.59
N LYS A 134 21.01 -11.07 -2.63
CA LYS A 134 20.58 -11.90 -3.75
C LYS A 134 20.51 -11.09 -5.05
N TYR A 135 19.89 -9.93 -5.04
CA TYR A 135 19.82 -9.04 -6.20
C TYR A 135 21.19 -8.53 -6.64
N ILE A 136 22.06 -8.14 -5.70
CA ILE A 136 23.43 -7.69 -6.02
C ILE A 136 24.27 -8.82 -6.63
N SER A 137 24.11 -10.06 -6.15
CA SER A 137 24.80 -11.22 -6.71
C SER A 137 24.31 -11.60 -8.11
N SER A 138 23.02 -11.43 -8.41
CA SER A 138 22.52 -11.66 -9.77
C SER A 138 23.00 -10.61 -10.78
N ILE A 139 23.21 -9.36 -10.34
CA ILE A 139 23.74 -8.29 -11.20
C ILE A 139 25.19 -8.58 -11.64
N HIS A 140 25.98 -9.29 -10.82
CA HIS A 140 27.35 -9.68 -11.16
C HIS A 140 27.44 -10.78 -12.22
N VAL A 141 26.38 -11.57 -12.45
CA VAL A 141 26.42 -12.67 -13.44
C VAL A 141 26.06 -12.20 -14.85
N ASP A 142 25.27 -11.12 -14.99
CA ASP A 142 24.87 -10.59 -16.30
C ASP A 142 25.92 -9.63 -16.93
N SER A 143 26.99 -9.29 -16.19
CA SER A 143 28.06 -8.41 -16.71
C SER A 143 29.32 -9.16 -17.18
N GLU A 144 29.40 -10.49 -17.02
CA GLU A 144 30.56 -11.31 -17.42
C GLU A 144 30.32 -12.17 -18.67
N SER A 145 29.46 -11.72 -19.60
CA SER A 145 29.41 -12.34 -20.94
C SER A 145 29.33 -11.30 -22.06
N CYS A 146 30.39 -10.51 -22.21
CA CYS A 146 30.72 -9.82 -23.46
C CYS A 146 32.21 -9.46 -23.49
N ASP A 147 33.09 -10.44 -23.28
CA ASP A 147 34.49 -10.37 -23.69
C ASP A 147 34.83 -11.62 -24.51
N THR A 148 34.51 -11.56 -25.81
CA THR A 148 35.25 -12.33 -26.81
C THR A 148 35.71 -11.36 -27.89
N ASP A 149 37.00 -11.02 -27.79
CA ASP A 149 37.95 -10.74 -28.85
C ASP A 149 37.40 -10.20 -30.18
N ASP A 150 37.65 -8.91 -30.42
CA ASP A 150 38.10 -8.49 -31.75
C ASP A 150 39.21 -7.44 -31.59
N SER A 151 40.46 -7.91 -31.63
CA SER A 151 41.65 -7.05 -31.69
C SER A 151 41.82 -6.49 -33.11
N PRO A 152 42.21 -5.21 -33.26
CA PRO A 152 42.40 -4.58 -34.56
C PRO A 152 43.73 -5.00 -35.21
N PRO A 153 43.82 -5.21 -36.54
CA PRO A 153 45.09 -5.52 -37.18
C PRO A 153 45.92 -4.24 -37.36
N GLN A 154 47.13 -4.22 -36.78
CA GLN A 154 48.12 -3.17 -37.00
C GLN A 154 49.02 -3.45 -38.21
N LYS A 155 49.15 -2.39 -39.03
CA LYS A 155 50.29 -1.96 -39.87
C LYS A 155 50.61 -2.68 -41.19
N SER A 156 50.49 -1.91 -42.28
CA SER A 156 51.63 -1.63 -43.16
C SER A 156 51.72 -0.13 -43.47
N LEU A 157 52.93 0.41 -43.29
CA LEU A 157 53.33 1.75 -43.72
C LEU A 157 53.41 1.79 -45.25
N GLU A 158 52.88 2.83 -45.90
CA GLU A 158 53.57 3.49 -47.01
C GLU A 158 53.34 5.01 -46.92
N LEU A 159 54.46 5.75 -46.97
CA LEU A 159 54.56 7.20 -47.07
C LEU A 159 53.95 7.67 -48.39
N THR A 160 53.35 8.87 -48.44
CA THR A 160 53.93 10.05 -49.14
C THR A 160 52.98 11.25 -49.24
N HIS A 161 53.59 12.44 -49.08
CA HIS A 161 53.25 13.78 -49.59
C HIS A 161 51.90 14.43 -49.22
N GLN A 162 51.87 15.43 -48.32
CA GLN A 162 52.19 16.87 -48.47
C GLN A 162 51.07 17.75 -49.06
N HIS A 163 50.85 18.86 -48.34
CA HIS A 163 50.33 20.18 -48.79
C HIS A 163 48.81 20.31 -48.96
N GLN A 164 48.15 21.12 -48.11
CA GLN A 164 47.82 22.57 -48.30
C GLN A 164 46.47 22.65 -49.06
N GLU A 165 45.40 23.35 -48.67
CA GLU A 165 45.15 24.70 -48.18
C GLU A 165 43.85 24.67 -47.33
N PHE A 166 43.71 25.40 -46.22
CA PHE A 166 43.41 26.84 -46.12
C PHE A 166 42.11 27.29 -46.85
N LEU A 167 41.14 27.72 -46.02
CA LEU A 167 40.22 28.85 -46.18
C LEU A 167 38.95 28.74 -47.08
N VAL A 168 37.83 29.13 -46.43
CA VAL A 168 36.80 30.10 -46.87
C VAL A 168 35.39 29.56 -47.15
N SER A 169 34.47 30.18 -46.39
CA SER A 169 33.03 30.45 -46.56
C SER A 169 32.01 29.35 -46.28
#